data_AF-A0A1E3VZQ4-F1
#
_entry.id   AF-A0A1E3VZQ4-F1
#
_cell.length_a   1.000
_cell.length_b   1.000
_cell.length_c   1.000
_cell.angle_alpha   90.00
_cell.angle_beta   90.00
_cell.angle_gamma   90.00
#
_symmetry.space_group_name_H-M   'P 1'
#
loop_
_entity.id
_entity.type
_entity.pdbx_description
1 polymer ?
#
loop_
_entity_poly.entity_id
_entity_poly.type
_entity_poly.pdbx_seq_one_letter_code
_entity_poly.pdbx_strand_id
1 'polypeptide(L)'
;MEPCAHEGGRGAPCANVIAAAQVARVVIGIRDPDPRTAGRGIDKLKAAGIEVIEGVGAAEAASVTLGHLMRVTEGRPAVTLKMAVGSDGRIPRGDGEPVWITGRQARAHGHLLRAMNDAILVGRGTVAADNPSLTCRLPGMSCRSPVRVILDRRLRTPPDVKLFEDVMVPVWLVCAAGEDQPNANLLHDHGAEIVPVPVDDFGMIDPQDTLETLAHRGITRVLIEGGPSVAQTFVEADLVDEFVLYQGPSPWVRTG
;
A
#
# COMPACT_ATOMS: atom_id res chain seq x y z
N MET A 1 20.56 2.23 -3.04
CA MET A 1 20.56 0.98 -2.27
C MET A 1 21.82 0.19 -2.64
N GLU A 2 22.30 -0.65 -1.72
CA GLU A 2 23.44 -1.55 -1.96
C GLU A 2 23.23 -2.40 -3.22
N PRO A 3 24.24 -2.50 -4.11
CA PRO A 3 24.16 -3.38 -5.27
C PRO A 3 24.00 -4.85 -4.86
N CYS A 4 23.03 -5.56 -5.46
CA CYS A 4 22.77 -6.96 -5.14
C CYS A 4 24.01 -7.85 -5.36
N ALA A 5 24.15 -8.86 -4.48
CA ALA A 5 25.29 -9.76 -4.45
C ALA A 5 24.91 -11.25 -4.57
N HIS A 6 23.62 -11.57 -4.61
CA HIS A 6 23.12 -12.93 -4.67
C HIS A 6 23.03 -13.45 -6.10
N GLU A 7 23.44 -14.70 -6.29
CA GLU A 7 23.33 -15.43 -7.56
C GLU A 7 21.89 -15.95 -7.79
N GLY A 8 21.51 -16.23 -9.03
CA GLY A 8 20.21 -16.84 -9.38
C GLY A 8 19.07 -15.86 -9.69
N GLY A 9 19.36 -14.57 -9.82
CA GLY A 9 18.42 -13.57 -10.35
C GLY A 9 18.27 -13.64 -11.88
N ARG A 10 17.53 -12.68 -12.46
CA ARG A 10 17.37 -12.53 -13.94
C ARG A 10 18.67 -12.15 -14.69
N GLY A 11 19.81 -12.09 -14.01
CA GLY A 11 21.11 -11.72 -14.55
C GLY A 11 22.22 -11.84 -13.50
N ALA A 12 23.45 -11.48 -13.89
CA ALA A 12 24.57 -11.42 -12.96
C ALA A 12 24.32 -10.39 -11.84
N PRO A 13 24.79 -10.66 -10.59
CA PRO A 13 24.67 -9.71 -9.49
C PRO A 13 25.25 -8.34 -9.85
N CYS A 14 24.55 -7.27 -9.51
CA CYS A 14 24.99 -5.90 -9.81
C CYS A 14 26.38 -5.61 -9.25
N ALA A 15 26.71 -6.14 -8.06
CA ALA A 15 28.06 -6.01 -7.49
C ALA A 15 29.14 -6.65 -8.38
N ASN A 16 28.85 -7.78 -9.05
CA ASN A 16 29.78 -8.42 -9.99
C ASN A 16 29.97 -7.55 -11.23
N VAL A 17 28.88 -7.02 -11.79
CA VAL A 17 28.91 -6.19 -13.00
C VAL A 17 29.69 -4.90 -12.74
N ILE A 18 29.43 -4.24 -11.61
CA ILE A 18 30.14 -3.00 -11.23
C ILE A 18 31.61 -3.29 -10.92
N ALA A 19 31.93 -4.38 -10.23
CA ALA A 19 33.30 -4.79 -9.97
C ALA A 19 34.07 -5.06 -11.28
N ALA A 20 33.46 -5.75 -12.24
CA ALA A 20 34.07 -6.02 -13.54
C ALA A 20 34.29 -4.73 -14.36
N ALA A 21 33.41 -3.73 -14.21
CA ALA A 21 33.56 -2.44 -14.86
C ALA A 21 34.68 -1.57 -14.27
N GLN A 22 35.21 -1.91 -13.08
CA GLN A 22 36.33 -1.22 -12.42
C GLN A 22 36.13 0.30 -12.33
N VAL A 23 34.92 0.72 -11.94
CA VAL A 23 34.64 2.13 -11.67
C VAL A 23 35.49 2.63 -10.51
N ALA A 24 35.90 3.90 -10.53
CA ALA A 24 36.77 4.45 -9.48
C ALA A 24 36.08 4.50 -8.10
N ARG A 25 34.77 4.78 -8.09
CA ARG A 25 34.01 5.01 -6.85
C ARG A 25 32.53 4.65 -7.00
N VAL A 26 31.96 4.07 -5.93
CA VAL A 26 30.53 3.78 -5.79
C VAL A 26 29.99 4.48 -4.55
N VAL A 27 28.85 5.18 -4.69
CA VAL A 27 28.17 5.87 -3.59
C VAL A 27 26.83 5.19 -3.32
N ILE A 28 26.61 4.77 -2.07
CA ILE A 28 25.46 3.97 -1.64
C ILE A 28 24.70 4.74 -0.57
N GLY A 29 23.42 5.04 -0.80
CA GLY A 29 22.59 5.73 0.19
C GLY A 29 22.26 4.86 1.40
N ILE A 30 21.77 3.63 1.18
CA ILE A 30 21.44 2.67 2.23
C ILE A 30 21.93 1.27 1.87
N ARG A 31 22.25 0.47 2.90
CA ARG A 31 22.46 -0.97 2.77
C ARG A 31 21.15 -1.69 2.45
N ASP A 32 21.23 -2.82 1.76
CA ASP A 32 20.04 -3.65 1.50
C ASP A 32 19.82 -4.57 2.71
N PRO A 33 18.67 -4.52 3.40
CA PRO A 33 18.40 -5.40 4.54
C PRO A 33 18.20 -6.86 4.13
N ASP A 34 18.05 -7.17 2.83
CA ASP A 34 17.85 -8.53 2.37
C ASP A 34 19.04 -9.41 2.79
N PRO A 35 18.84 -10.49 3.58
CA PRO A 35 19.92 -11.38 4.01
C PRO A 35 20.74 -11.95 2.85
N ARG A 36 20.15 -12.01 1.65
CA ARG A 36 20.81 -12.44 0.41
C ARG A 36 21.84 -11.41 -0.12
N THR A 37 21.77 -10.15 0.31
CA THR A 37 22.65 -9.06 -0.14
C THR A 37 23.42 -8.41 1.01
N ALA A 38 22.79 -8.20 2.17
CA ALA A 38 23.26 -7.36 3.28
C ALA A 38 24.78 -7.36 3.50
N GLY A 39 25.45 -6.29 3.06
CA GLY A 39 26.89 -6.07 3.18
C GLY A 39 27.76 -6.79 2.14
N ARG A 40 27.29 -7.90 1.56
CA ARG A 40 28.07 -8.70 0.61
C ARG A 40 28.37 -7.97 -0.69
N GLY A 41 27.47 -7.09 -1.14
CA GLY A 41 27.69 -6.28 -2.34
C GLY A 41 28.78 -5.26 -2.11
N ILE A 42 28.73 -4.59 -0.97
CA ILE A 42 29.74 -3.63 -0.53
C ILE A 42 31.11 -4.28 -0.37
N ASP A 43 31.18 -5.42 0.32
CA ASP A 43 32.42 -6.14 0.56
C ASP A 43 33.07 -6.58 -0.74
N LYS A 44 32.26 -7.06 -1.70
CA LYS A 44 32.75 -7.45 -3.02
C LYS A 44 33.34 -6.27 -3.79
N LEU A 45 32.70 -5.10 -3.74
CA LEU A 45 33.23 -3.89 -4.39
C LEU A 45 34.55 -3.44 -3.75
N LYS A 46 34.62 -3.43 -2.42
CA LYS A 46 35.86 -3.10 -1.68
C LYS A 46 37.00 -4.08 -2.01
N ALA A 47 36.70 -5.38 -2.08
CA ALA A 47 37.66 -6.41 -2.46
C ALA A 47 38.17 -6.27 -3.91
N ALA A 48 37.36 -5.69 -4.80
CA ALA A 48 37.75 -5.35 -6.17
C ALA A 48 38.57 -4.05 -6.27
N GLY A 49 38.95 -3.44 -5.14
CA GLY A 49 39.75 -2.21 -5.09
C GLY A 49 38.95 -0.92 -5.33
N ILE A 50 37.62 -0.98 -5.33
CA ILE A 50 36.75 0.17 -5.60
C ILE A 50 36.52 0.96 -4.31
N GLU A 51 36.61 2.29 -4.37
CA GLU A 51 36.22 3.17 -3.26
C GLU A 51 34.69 3.11 -3.06
N VAL A 52 34.24 2.80 -1.85
CA VAL A 52 32.82 2.74 -1.51
C VAL A 52 32.49 3.73 -0.41
N ILE A 53 31.59 4.67 -0.70
CA ILE A 53 31.03 5.62 0.26
C ILE A 53 29.60 5.21 0.59
N GLU A 54 29.28 5.11 1.87
CA GLU A 54 27.97 4.67 2.38
C GLU A 54 27.25 5.83 3.08
N GLY A 55 25.92 5.81 3.11
CA GLY A 55 25.08 6.73 3.89
C GLY A 55 24.71 8.04 3.21
N VAL A 56 25.14 8.29 1.97
CA VAL A 56 24.85 9.55 1.27
C VAL A 56 23.38 9.59 0.82
N GLY A 57 22.59 10.53 1.37
CA GLY A 57 21.15 10.61 1.10
C GLY A 57 20.37 9.42 1.65
N ALA A 58 20.79 8.89 2.79
CA ALA A 58 20.21 7.69 3.39
C ALA A 58 18.71 7.84 3.68
N ALA A 59 18.26 9.01 4.14
CA ALA A 59 16.85 9.27 4.45
C ALA A 59 15.97 9.24 3.20
N GLU A 60 16.41 9.91 2.13
CA GLU A 60 15.72 9.95 0.84
C GLU A 60 15.70 8.56 0.18
N ALA A 61 16.83 7.85 0.24
CA ALA A 61 16.92 6.49 -0.24
C ALA A 61 15.96 5.56 0.52
N ALA A 62 15.89 5.67 1.85
CA ALA A 62 14.96 4.90 2.67
C ALA A 62 13.50 5.19 2.32
N SER A 63 13.12 6.46 2.13
CA SER A 63 11.77 6.86 1.70
C SER A 63 11.39 6.26 0.34
N VAL A 64 12.28 6.34 -0.66
CA VAL A 64 12.04 5.78 -1.99
C VAL A 64 11.92 4.25 -1.94
N THR A 65 12.61 3.57 -1.03
CA THR A 65 12.59 2.11 -0.93
C THR A 65 11.77 1.56 0.22
N LEU A 66 10.95 2.39 0.88
CA LEU A 66 10.26 2.03 2.12
C LEU A 66 9.49 0.71 2.02
N GLY A 67 8.72 0.51 0.94
CA GLY A 67 8.00 -0.74 0.71
C GLY A 67 8.88 -2.00 0.64
N HIS A 68 10.10 -1.90 0.09
CA HIS A 68 11.05 -3.02 0.13
C HIS A 68 11.61 -3.24 1.53
N LEU A 69 11.95 -2.15 2.24
CA LEU A 69 12.47 -2.24 3.60
C LEU A 69 11.45 -2.93 4.51
N MET A 70 10.20 -2.44 4.56
CA MET A 70 9.14 -3.00 5.39
C MET A 70 8.87 -4.47 5.06
N ARG A 71 8.84 -4.83 3.77
CA ARG A 71 8.58 -6.22 3.37
C ARG A 71 9.71 -7.16 3.82
N VAL A 72 10.95 -6.69 3.82
CA VAL A 72 12.11 -7.52 4.18
C VAL A 72 12.33 -7.58 5.69
N THR A 73 12.13 -6.47 6.40
CA THR A 73 12.41 -6.39 7.84
C THR A 73 11.20 -6.77 8.70
N GLU A 74 9.99 -6.41 8.26
CA GLU A 74 8.74 -6.58 9.03
C GLU A 74 7.76 -7.57 8.38
N GLY A 75 8.06 -8.12 7.19
CA GLY A 75 7.16 -9.05 6.51
C GLY A 75 5.87 -8.43 5.96
N ARG A 76 5.72 -7.10 6.00
CA ARG A 76 4.50 -6.37 5.58
C ARG A 76 4.80 -5.25 4.57
N PRO A 77 3.84 -4.80 3.75
CA PRO A 77 3.99 -3.58 2.96
C PRO A 77 4.12 -2.35 3.87
N ALA A 78 4.67 -1.28 3.29
CA ALA A 78 4.60 0.04 3.88
C ALA A 78 3.17 0.59 3.79
N VAL A 79 2.68 1.20 4.87
CA VAL A 79 1.31 1.70 4.99
C VAL A 79 1.30 3.22 5.05
N THR A 80 0.67 3.84 4.08
CA THR A 80 0.30 5.26 4.12
C THR A 80 -1.17 5.39 4.49
N LEU A 81 -1.47 5.99 5.65
CA LEU A 81 -2.83 6.35 6.03
C LEU A 81 -3.16 7.76 5.56
N LYS A 82 -4.11 7.87 4.62
CA LYS A 82 -4.58 9.15 4.12
C LYS A 82 -5.95 9.51 4.72
N MET A 83 -6.03 10.70 5.30
CA MET A 83 -7.25 11.24 5.89
C MET A 83 -7.59 12.62 5.32
N ALA A 84 -8.87 12.89 5.15
CA ALA A 84 -9.38 14.22 4.83
C ALA A 84 -10.42 14.59 5.88
N VAL A 85 -10.18 15.69 6.59
CA VAL A 85 -11.00 16.14 7.72
C VAL A 85 -11.47 17.58 7.52
N GLY A 86 -12.57 17.94 8.16
CA GLY A 86 -12.99 19.34 8.28
C GLY A 86 -12.07 20.13 9.20
N SER A 87 -12.30 21.44 9.30
CA SER A 87 -11.57 22.29 10.24
C SER A 87 -11.81 21.90 11.71
N ASP A 88 -12.90 21.16 11.98
CA ASP A 88 -13.26 20.57 13.26
C ASP A 88 -12.65 19.16 13.50
N GLY A 89 -11.80 18.69 12.59
CA GLY A 89 -11.14 17.38 12.68
C GLY A 89 -12.05 16.19 12.37
N ARG A 90 -13.29 16.43 11.96
CA ARG A 90 -14.25 15.35 11.65
C ARG A 90 -14.09 14.87 10.21
N ILE A 91 -14.24 13.56 10.02
CA ILE A 91 -14.26 12.94 8.70
C ILE A 91 -15.69 13.04 8.14
N PRO A 92 -15.89 13.66 6.97
CA PRO A 92 -17.21 13.74 6.37
C PRO A 92 -17.69 12.34 5.94
N ARG A 93 -18.99 12.08 6.10
CA ARG A 93 -19.65 10.87 5.59
C ARG A 93 -20.56 11.24 4.43
N GLY A 94 -20.46 10.50 3.32
CA GLY A 94 -21.37 10.58 2.19
C GLY A 94 -22.71 9.88 2.46
N ASP A 95 -23.66 10.12 1.55
CA ASP A 95 -24.96 9.44 1.47
C ASP A 95 -25.14 8.84 0.06
N GLY A 96 -24.26 7.89 -0.27
CA GLY A 96 -24.13 7.27 -1.59
C GLY A 96 -23.09 7.94 -2.51
N GLU A 97 -22.59 9.12 -2.16
CA GLU A 97 -21.57 9.85 -2.92
C GLU A 97 -20.59 10.62 -2.01
N PRO A 98 -19.32 10.84 -2.43
CA PRO A 98 -18.31 11.51 -1.61
C PRO A 98 -18.63 12.97 -1.30
N VAL A 99 -18.40 13.37 -0.04
CA VAL A 99 -18.46 14.78 0.39
C VAL A 99 -17.07 15.43 0.29
N TRP A 100 -16.97 16.49 -0.51
CA TRP A 100 -15.71 17.18 -0.77
C TRP A 100 -15.42 18.29 0.25
N ILE A 101 -14.59 17.99 1.25
CA ILE A 101 -14.12 19.00 2.22
C ILE A 101 -12.78 19.65 1.84
N THR A 102 -12.01 19.02 0.95
CA THR A 102 -10.70 19.48 0.49
C THR A 102 -10.74 20.01 -0.94
N GLY A 103 -9.82 20.91 -1.28
CA GLY A 103 -9.73 21.54 -2.60
C GLY A 103 -9.13 20.65 -3.70
N ARG A 104 -9.10 21.17 -4.93
CA ARG A 104 -8.63 20.44 -6.13
C ARG A 104 -7.20 19.91 -6.00
N GLN A 105 -6.29 20.69 -5.41
CA GLN A 105 -4.89 20.28 -5.23
C GLN A 105 -4.75 19.06 -4.30
N ALA A 106 -5.48 19.05 -3.17
CA ALA A 106 -5.50 17.91 -2.25
C ALA A 106 -6.07 16.64 -2.92
N ARG A 107 -7.13 16.79 -3.73
CA ARG A 107 -7.71 15.65 -4.49
C ARG A 107 -6.76 15.13 -5.56
N ALA A 108 -6.07 16.02 -6.27
CA ALA A 108 -5.05 15.63 -7.24
C ALA A 108 -3.88 14.90 -6.56
N HIS A 109 -3.43 15.39 -5.40
CA HIS A 109 -2.41 14.71 -4.60
C HIS A 109 -2.91 13.33 -4.10
N GLY A 110 -4.17 13.21 -3.68
CA GLY A 110 -4.76 11.90 -3.35
C GLY A 110 -4.72 10.91 -4.51
N HIS A 111 -4.97 11.35 -5.75
CA HIS A 111 -4.79 10.48 -6.91
C HIS A 111 -3.32 10.14 -7.21
N LEU A 112 -2.39 11.03 -6.90
CA LEU A 112 -0.95 10.73 -7.01
C LEU A 112 -0.56 9.66 -5.99
N LEU A 113 -1.05 9.74 -4.74
CA LEU A 113 -0.84 8.69 -3.74
C LEU A 113 -1.35 7.34 -4.25
N ARG A 114 -2.54 7.28 -4.86
CA ARG A 114 -3.04 6.04 -5.49
C ARG A 114 -2.07 5.49 -6.53
N ALA A 115 -1.47 6.36 -7.36
CA ALA A 115 -0.52 5.94 -8.37
C ALA A 115 0.86 5.52 -7.84
N MET A 116 1.18 5.89 -6.60
CA MET A 116 2.46 5.60 -5.93
C MET A 116 2.39 4.38 -5.00
N ASN A 117 1.21 3.79 -4.85
CA ASN A 117 0.97 2.62 -4.02
C ASN A 117 0.51 1.45 -4.89
N ASP A 118 0.85 0.23 -4.47
CA ASP A 118 0.49 -0.98 -5.21
C ASP A 118 -0.97 -1.37 -4.94
N ALA A 119 -1.46 -1.05 -3.74
CA ALA A 119 -2.83 -1.30 -3.30
C ALA A 119 -3.44 -0.06 -2.61
N ILE A 120 -4.76 0.06 -2.75
CA ILE A 120 -5.61 0.96 -1.94
C ILE A 120 -6.53 0.10 -1.09
N LEU A 121 -6.56 0.36 0.21
CA LEU A 121 -7.35 -0.40 1.18
C LEU A 121 -8.43 0.49 1.78
N VAL A 122 -9.68 0.02 1.74
CA VAL A 122 -10.82 0.64 2.40
C VAL A 122 -11.67 -0.41 3.10
N GLY A 123 -12.51 0.00 4.05
CA GLY A 123 -13.54 -0.89 4.60
C GLY A 123 -14.78 -0.94 3.71
N ARG A 124 -15.55 -2.03 3.76
CA ARG A 124 -16.89 -2.14 3.12
C ARG A 124 -17.79 -0.93 3.41
N GLY A 125 -17.71 -0.36 4.61
CA GLY A 125 -18.48 0.83 4.99
C GLY A 125 -18.23 2.04 4.07
N THR A 126 -17.00 2.23 3.60
CA THR A 126 -16.66 3.26 2.60
C THR A 126 -17.30 2.96 1.25
N VAL A 127 -17.31 1.69 0.84
CA VAL A 127 -17.98 1.27 -0.40
C VAL A 127 -19.48 1.54 -0.34
N ALA A 128 -20.12 1.20 0.78
CA ALA A 128 -21.55 1.45 0.98
C ALA A 128 -21.89 2.95 1.07
N ALA A 129 -21.02 3.76 1.68
CA ALA A 129 -21.28 5.18 1.89
C ALA A 129 -21.01 6.03 0.64
N ASP A 130 -20.00 5.69 -0.16
CA ASP A 130 -19.49 6.58 -1.22
C ASP A 130 -19.49 5.94 -2.62
N ASN A 131 -19.77 4.64 -2.73
CA ASN A 131 -19.67 3.83 -3.95
C ASN A 131 -18.47 4.22 -4.85
N PRO A 132 -17.23 4.20 -4.34
CA PRO A 132 -16.08 4.74 -5.05
C PRO A 132 -15.52 3.73 -6.05
N SER A 133 -14.96 4.20 -7.16
CA SER A 133 -14.20 3.34 -8.08
C SER A 133 -12.78 3.02 -7.61
N LEU A 134 -12.24 3.83 -6.69
CA LEU A 134 -10.89 3.73 -6.11
C LEU A 134 -9.71 3.74 -7.12
N THR A 135 -9.95 4.18 -8.36
CA THR A 135 -8.92 4.27 -9.40
C THR A 135 -8.08 5.55 -9.33
N CYS A 136 -6.90 5.54 -9.98
CA CYS A 136 -6.17 6.76 -10.30
C CYS A 136 -6.74 7.39 -11.58
N ARG A 137 -7.02 8.70 -11.55
CA ARG A 137 -7.63 9.43 -12.66
C ARG A 137 -6.81 10.65 -13.11
N LEU A 138 -5.53 10.70 -12.72
CA LEU A 138 -4.64 11.73 -13.26
C LEU A 138 -4.37 11.44 -14.74
N PRO A 139 -4.28 12.49 -15.59
CA PRO A 139 -3.98 12.32 -17.01
C PRO A 139 -2.71 11.48 -17.23
N GLY A 140 -2.81 10.42 -18.03
CA GLY A 140 -1.69 9.52 -18.34
C GLY A 140 -1.29 8.55 -17.23
N MET A 141 -2.00 8.51 -16.10
CA MET A 141 -1.66 7.67 -14.94
C MET A 141 -2.75 6.64 -14.58
N SER A 142 -3.79 6.48 -15.39
CA SER A 142 -4.85 5.48 -15.13
C SER A 142 -4.32 4.06 -15.04
N CYS A 143 -3.30 3.72 -15.82
CA CYS A 143 -2.59 2.43 -15.78
C CYS A 143 -1.78 2.19 -14.49
N ARG A 144 -1.66 3.21 -13.63
CA ARG A 144 -1.07 3.14 -12.30
C ARG A 144 -2.13 3.00 -11.21
N SER A 145 -3.37 2.65 -11.56
CA SER A 145 -4.40 2.41 -10.55
C SER A 145 -3.99 1.24 -9.65
N PRO A 146 -4.08 1.42 -8.32
CA PRO A 146 -3.69 0.38 -7.38
C PRO A 146 -4.71 -0.76 -7.34
N VAL A 147 -4.29 -1.94 -6.90
CA VAL A 147 -5.20 -3.03 -6.54
C VAL A 147 -6.17 -2.53 -5.47
N ARG A 148 -7.47 -2.80 -5.65
CA ARG A 148 -8.52 -2.28 -4.76
C ARG A 148 -8.85 -3.33 -3.72
N VAL A 149 -8.34 -3.15 -2.51
CA VAL A 149 -8.52 -4.07 -1.38
C VAL A 149 -9.67 -3.59 -0.51
N ILE A 150 -10.69 -4.41 -0.34
CA ILE A 150 -11.85 -4.10 0.49
C ILE A 150 -11.85 -5.04 1.70
N LEU A 151 -11.82 -4.47 2.90
CA LEU A 151 -12.06 -5.24 4.13
C LEU A 151 -13.55 -5.51 4.26
N ASP A 152 -13.93 -6.76 4.01
CA ASP A 152 -15.30 -7.25 4.05
C ASP A 152 -15.35 -8.66 4.63
N ARG A 153 -15.25 -8.72 5.97
CA ARG A 153 -15.26 -9.93 6.78
C ARG A 153 -16.27 -11.00 6.34
N ARG A 154 -17.46 -10.60 5.90
CA ARG A 154 -18.59 -11.51 5.57
C ARG A 154 -19.04 -11.41 4.11
N LEU A 155 -18.21 -10.84 3.24
CA LEU A 155 -18.50 -10.70 1.80
C LEU A 155 -19.92 -10.15 1.52
N ARG A 156 -20.24 -9.01 2.14
CA ARG A 156 -21.53 -8.30 2.01
C ARG A 156 -21.45 -7.08 1.09
N THR A 157 -20.38 -6.92 0.34
CA THR A 157 -20.23 -5.89 -0.69
C THR A 157 -21.29 -6.15 -1.76
N PRO A 158 -22.10 -5.14 -2.15
CA PRO A 158 -23.08 -5.32 -3.22
C PRO A 158 -22.38 -5.60 -4.56
N PRO A 159 -22.91 -6.48 -5.43
CA PRO A 159 -22.31 -6.79 -6.72
C PRO A 159 -22.45 -5.66 -7.77
N ASP A 160 -23.32 -4.68 -7.52
CA ASP A 160 -23.67 -3.54 -8.39
C ASP A 160 -22.97 -2.24 -7.99
N VAL A 161 -21.70 -2.33 -7.58
CA VAL A 161 -20.86 -1.16 -7.20
C VAL A 161 -19.86 -0.79 -8.29
N LYS A 162 -19.44 0.48 -8.30
CA LYS A 162 -18.46 1.03 -9.28
C LYS A 162 -17.10 0.32 -9.27
N LEU A 163 -16.79 -0.45 -8.21
CA LEU A 163 -15.57 -1.25 -8.14
C LEU A 163 -15.52 -2.29 -9.27
N PHE A 164 -16.64 -2.93 -9.59
CA PHE A 164 -16.69 -4.02 -10.57
C PHE A 164 -16.87 -3.55 -12.03
N GLU A 165 -17.06 -2.24 -12.26
CA GLU A 165 -17.21 -1.68 -13.62
C GLU A 165 -15.89 -1.67 -14.41
N ASP A 166 -14.77 -1.44 -13.73
CA ASP A 166 -13.44 -1.44 -14.35
C ASP A 166 -12.74 -2.77 -14.12
N VAL A 167 -12.86 -3.66 -15.10
CA VAL A 167 -12.28 -5.01 -15.08
C VAL A 167 -10.75 -5.03 -15.22
N MET A 168 -10.13 -3.92 -15.60
CA MET A 168 -8.67 -3.84 -15.80
C MET A 168 -7.91 -3.60 -14.50
N VAL A 169 -8.60 -3.14 -13.45
CA VAL A 169 -8.01 -2.93 -12.13
C VAL A 169 -8.48 -4.06 -11.22
N PRO A 170 -7.59 -4.82 -10.55
CA PRO A 170 -8.05 -5.90 -9.68
C PRO A 170 -8.87 -5.40 -8.48
N VAL A 171 -9.84 -6.21 -8.04
CA VAL A 171 -10.56 -6.02 -6.77
C VAL A 171 -10.31 -7.23 -5.90
N TRP A 172 -9.78 -7.01 -4.71
CA TRP A 172 -9.54 -8.04 -3.70
C TRP A 172 -10.49 -7.82 -2.53
N LEU A 173 -11.28 -8.83 -2.19
CA LEU A 173 -12.16 -8.80 -1.02
C LEU A 173 -11.52 -9.64 0.08
N VAL A 174 -11.09 -8.96 1.14
CA VAL A 174 -10.52 -9.61 2.32
C VAL A 174 -11.65 -10.03 3.25
N CYS A 175 -11.73 -11.33 3.53
CA CYS A 175 -12.79 -11.92 4.35
C CYS A 175 -12.23 -12.83 5.45
N ALA A 176 -13.06 -13.18 6.42
CA ALA A 176 -12.69 -14.12 7.46
C ALA A 176 -12.44 -15.52 6.87
N ALA A 177 -11.26 -16.09 7.15
CA ALA A 177 -10.92 -17.46 6.83
C ALA A 177 -11.66 -18.45 7.74
N GLY A 178 -11.98 -19.64 7.22
CA GLY A 178 -12.62 -20.72 7.99
C GLY A 178 -14.11 -20.51 8.31
N GLU A 179 -14.72 -19.42 7.84
CA GLU A 179 -16.16 -19.17 7.93
C GLU A 179 -16.87 -19.49 6.62
N ASP A 180 -18.15 -19.90 6.69
CA ASP A 180 -18.98 -19.99 5.51
C ASP A 180 -19.23 -18.60 4.92
N GLN A 181 -19.06 -18.47 3.61
CA GLN A 181 -19.16 -17.22 2.87
C GLN A 181 -20.12 -17.39 1.68
N PRO A 182 -21.45 -17.31 1.91
CA PRO A 182 -22.45 -17.63 0.87
C PRO A 182 -22.34 -16.80 -0.42
N ASN A 183 -21.79 -15.59 -0.32
CA ASN A 183 -21.64 -14.66 -1.45
C ASN A 183 -20.29 -14.79 -2.17
N ALA A 184 -19.38 -15.68 -1.74
CA ALA A 184 -18.04 -15.76 -2.30
C ALA A 184 -18.05 -16.04 -3.81
N ASN A 185 -18.83 -17.03 -4.25
CA ASN A 185 -18.96 -17.36 -5.67
C ASN A 185 -19.58 -16.22 -6.47
N LEU A 186 -20.67 -15.62 -5.95
CA LEU A 186 -21.31 -14.48 -6.60
C LEU A 186 -20.31 -13.33 -6.83
N LEU A 187 -19.57 -12.94 -5.80
CA LEU A 187 -18.62 -11.83 -5.92
C LEU A 187 -17.41 -12.19 -6.79
N HIS A 188 -16.96 -13.43 -6.74
CA HIS A 188 -15.95 -13.94 -7.66
C HIS A 188 -16.41 -13.86 -9.13
N ASP A 189 -17.65 -14.24 -9.42
CA ASP A 189 -18.22 -14.16 -10.77
C ASP A 189 -18.38 -12.71 -11.26
N HIS A 190 -18.47 -11.75 -10.33
CA HIS A 190 -18.41 -10.31 -10.61
C HIS A 190 -16.96 -9.77 -10.76
N GLY A 191 -15.94 -10.64 -10.72
CA GLY A 191 -14.55 -10.28 -10.95
C GLY A 191 -13.74 -9.97 -9.69
N ALA A 192 -14.28 -10.25 -8.50
CA ALA A 192 -13.54 -10.13 -7.25
C ALA A 192 -12.60 -11.32 -7.03
N GLU A 193 -11.37 -11.06 -6.60
CA GLU A 193 -10.56 -12.09 -5.98
C GLU A 193 -10.89 -12.18 -4.49
N ILE A 194 -11.25 -13.37 -4.01
CA ILE A 194 -11.54 -13.60 -2.60
C ILE A 194 -10.23 -13.92 -1.88
N VAL A 195 -9.93 -13.15 -0.83
CA VAL A 195 -8.69 -13.26 -0.06
C VAL A 195 -9.04 -13.57 1.40
N PRO A 196 -9.10 -14.86 1.79
CA PRO A 196 -9.32 -15.24 3.18
C PRO A 196 -8.11 -14.88 4.05
N VAL A 197 -8.37 -14.25 5.19
CA VAL A 197 -7.36 -13.89 6.20
C VAL A 197 -7.84 -14.38 7.57
N PRO A 198 -6.94 -14.82 8.47
CA PRO A 198 -7.30 -15.14 9.85
C PRO A 198 -8.06 -14.01 10.54
N VAL A 199 -8.78 -14.40 11.60
CA VAL A 199 -9.47 -13.46 12.48
C VAL A 199 -8.83 -13.45 13.85
N ASP A 200 -8.88 -12.31 14.52
CA ASP A 200 -8.44 -12.15 15.89
C ASP A 200 -9.36 -12.86 16.90
N ASP A 201 -9.01 -12.80 18.19
CA ASP A 201 -9.81 -13.38 19.28
C ASP A 201 -11.22 -12.78 19.41
N PHE A 202 -11.45 -11.60 18.82
CA PHE A 202 -12.76 -10.95 18.75
C PHE A 202 -13.53 -11.33 17.47
N GLY A 203 -12.95 -12.20 16.65
CA GLY A 203 -13.49 -12.65 15.38
C GLY A 203 -13.47 -11.58 14.31
N MET A 204 -12.63 -10.54 14.40
CA MET A 204 -12.45 -9.49 13.39
C MET A 204 -11.27 -9.81 12.49
N ILE A 205 -11.24 -9.27 11.26
CA ILE A 205 -10.06 -9.43 10.38
C ILE A 205 -8.86 -8.79 11.08
N ASP A 206 -7.80 -9.56 11.27
CA ASP A 206 -6.56 -9.06 11.86
C ASP A 206 -5.81 -8.16 10.85
N PRO A 207 -5.43 -6.93 11.23
CA PRO A 207 -4.75 -6.01 10.32
C PRO A 207 -3.32 -6.43 10.00
N GLN A 208 -2.59 -7.08 10.92
CA GLN A 208 -1.23 -7.58 10.66
C GLN A 208 -1.28 -8.73 9.66
N ASP A 209 -2.12 -9.75 9.89
CA ASP A 209 -2.30 -10.87 8.98
C ASP A 209 -2.79 -10.42 7.60
N THR A 210 -3.61 -9.37 7.55
CA THR A 210 -4.02 -8.73 6.29
C THR A 210 -2.80 -8.21 5.55
N LEU A 211 -1.95 -7.41 6.20
CA LEU A 211 -0.77 -6.82 5.58
C LEU A 211 0.25 -7.88 5.15
N GLU A 212 0.48 -8.92 5.95
CA GLU A 212 1.34 -10.06 5.60
C GLU A 212 0.79 -10.82 4.39
N THR A 213 -0.53 -11.05 4.35
CA THR A 213 -1.19 -11.68 3.20
C THR A 213 -1.01 -10.85 1.93
N LEU A 214 -1.13 -9.52 2.02
CA LEU A 214 -0.86 -8.62 0.90
C LEU A 214 0.61 -8.66 0.47
N ALA A 215 1.56 -8.68 1.42
CA ALA A 215 2.99 -8.80 1.13
C ALA A 215 3.32 -10.09 0.37
N HIS A 216 2.77 -11.23 0.80
CA HIS A 216 2.94 -12.52 0.12
C HIS A 216 2.39 -12.52 -1.31
N ARG A 217 1.39 -11.68 -1.57
CA ARG A 217 0.80 -11.47 -2.90
C ARG A 217 1.55 -10.40 -3.71
N GLY A 218 2.68 -9.90 -3.20
CA GLY A 218 3.58 -8.99 -3.91
C GLY A 218 3.30 -7.50 -3.70
N ILE A 219 2.36 -7.13 -2.84
CA ILE A 219 2.11 -5.74 -2.48
C ILE A 219 3.25 -5.24 -1.60
N THR A 220 3.86 -4.11 -1.96
CA THR A 220 4.95 -3.49 -1.19
C THR A 220 4.51 -2.19 -0.53
N ARG A 221 3.46 -1.55 -1.04
CA ARG A 221 2.91 -0.29 -0.52
C ARG A 221 1.39 -0.30 -0.55
N VAL A 222 0.77 0.04 0.59
CA VAL A 222 -0.67 0.14 0.78
C VAL A 222 -1.05 1.56 1.15
N LEU A 223 -1.99 2.13 0.39
CA LEU A 223 -2.67 3.37 0.75
C LEU A 223 -3.99 3.04 1.45
N ILE A 224 -4.14 3.41 2.71
CA ILE A 224 -5.43 3.32 3.40
C ILE A 224 -6.20 4.62 3.18
N GLU A 225 -7.41 4.53 2.61
CA GLU A 225 -8.32 5.66 2.44
C GLU A 225 -9.70 5.37 3.06
N GLY A 226 -10.27 6.36 3.72
CA GLY A 226 -11.70 6.34 4.09
C GLY A 226 -12.05 5.33 5.19
N GLY A 227 -13.17 5.59 5.88
CA GLY A 227 -13.64 4.74 6.98
C GLY A 227 -12.88 4.99 8.30
N PRO A 228 -13.45 5.75 9.26
CA PRO A 228 -12.79 6.01 10.53
C PRO A 228 -12.45 4.73 11.31
N SER A 229 -13.25 3.68 11.19
CA SER A 229 -13.00 2.40 11.86
C SER A 229 -11.76 1.69 11.32
N VAL A 230 -11.53 1.68 10.01
CA VAL A 230 -10.32 1.08 9.43
C VAL A 230 -9.09 1.90 9.83
N ALA A 231 -9.17 3.22 9.73
CA ALA A 231 -8.10 4.09 10.19
C ALA A 231 -7.75 3.82 11.67
N GLN A 232 -8.76 3.74 12.54
CA GLN A 232 -8.59 3.42 13.96
C GLN A 232 -7.90 2.07 14.17
N THR A 233 -8.37 1.00 13.51
CA THR A 233 -7.78 -0.35 13.62
C THR A 233 -6.29 -0.37 13.31
N PHE A 234 -5.87 0.27 12.20
CA PHE A 234 -4.45 0.27 11.82
C PHE A 234 -3.59 1.19 12.71
N VAL A 235 -4.16 2.27 13.24
CA VAL A 235 -3.46 3.16 14.19
C VAL A 235 -3.29 2.48 15.55
N GLU A 236 -4.32 1.83 16.08
CA GLU A 236 -4.27 1.13 17.36
C GLU A 236 -3.34 -0.08 17.32
N ALA A 237 -3.20 -0.72 16.15
CA ALA A 237 -2.26 -1.81 15.92
C ALA A 237 -0.81 -1.37 15.66
N ASP A 238 -0.52 -0.05 15.62
CA ASP A 238 0.81 0.52 15.28
C ASP A 238 1.33 0.09 13.89
N LEU A 239 0.42 0.03 12.91
CA LEU A 239 0.70 -0.45 11.54
C LEU A 239 0.68 0.67 10.49
N VAL A 240 0.84 1.93 10.90
CA VAL A 240 0.87 3.08 9.99
C VAL A 240 2.29 3.67 9.95
N ASP A 241 2.92 3.63 8.78
CA ASP A 241 4.29 4.15 8.60
C ASP A 241 4.30 5.64 8.21
N GLU A 242 3.29 6.09 7.46
CA GLU A 242 3.15 7.47 7.03
C GLU A 242 1.71 7.97 7.15
N PHE A 243 1.53 9.16 7.73
CA PHE A 243 0.25 9.86 7.76
C PHE A 243 0.22 10.99 6.73
N VAL A 244 -0.84 11.01 5.91
CA VAL A 244 -1.16 12.14 5.04
C VAL A 244 -2.51 12.71 5.44
N LEU A 245 -2.48 13.81 6.20
CA LEU A 245 -3.67 14.52 6.66
C LEU A 245 -3.95 15.76 5.81
N TYR A 246 -5.13 15.80 5.19
CA TYR A 246 -5.65 17.00 4.56
C TYR A 246 -6.73 17.62 5.43
N GLN A 247 -6.61 18.92 5.71
CA GLN A 247 -7.62 19.68 6.44
C GLN A 247 -8.35 20.62 5.49
N GLY A 248 -9.68 20.51 5.45
CA GLY A 248 -10.56 21.45 4.78
C GLY A 248 -10.72 22.74 5.57
N PRO A 249 -11.06 23.86 4.92
CA PRO A 249 -11.21 25.15 5.60
C PRO A 249 -12.51 25.27 6.41
N SER A 250 -13.46 24.35 6.22
CA SER A 250 -14.79 24.39 6.83
C SER A 250 -15.04 23.15 7.70
N PRO A 251 -15.84 23.28 8.78
CA PRO A 251 -16.19 22.14 9.62
C PRO A 251 -17.13 21.20 8.89
N TRP A 252 -17.11 19.91 9.23
CA TRP A 252 -18.13 19.00 8.72
C TRP A 252 -19.42 19.11 9.54
N VAL A 253 -20.44 19.68 8.92
CA VAL A 253 -21.80 19.75 9.48
C VAL A 253 -22.62 18.63 8.84
N ARG A 254 -23.03 17.64 9.63
CA ARG A 254 -23.99 16.64 9.19
C ARG A 254 -25.33 17.34 8.96
N THR A 255 -25.77 17.46 7.72
CA THR A 255 -27.12 17.91 7.39
C THR A 255 -28.08 16.76 7.64
N GLY A 256 -28.90 16.87 8.68
CA GLY A 256 -30.08 16.04 9.01
C GLY A 256 -29.94 14.54 8.78
#